data_AF-A0A371R124-F1
#
_entry.id   AF-A0A371R124-F1
#
_cell.length_a   1.000
_cell.length_b   1.000
_cell.length_c   1.000
_cell.angle_alpha   90.00
_cell.angle_beta   90.00
_cell.angle_gamma   90.00
#
_symmetry.space_group_name_H-M   'P 1'
#
loop_
_entity.id
_entity.type
_entity.pdbx_description
1 polymer ?
#
loop_
_entity_poly.entity_id
_entity_poly.type
_entity_poly.pdbx_seq_one_letter_code
_entity_poly.pdbx_strand_id
1 'polypeptide(L)'
;MTDEIDSLLRKKALELAKMRIQESGPKQKALSGDEAIQIVRKIVKGERASEIIDNALSLYSQQAVALFKKLAELHLQGVIKELADYELYQMLLRLGMRVPVKTEIKIVRHGREYKLGES
;
A
#
# COMPACT_ATOMS: atom_id res chain seq x y z
N MET A 1 52.34 13.17 7.53
CA MET A 1 51.79 11.82 7.79
C MET A 1 50.53 11.85 8.66
N THR A 2 50.44 12.71 9.69
CA THR A 2 49.21 12.87 10.50
C THR A 2 48.05 13.53 9.73
N ASP A 3 48.32 14.52 8.89
CA ASP A 3 47.28 15.24 8.13
C ASP A 3 46.57 14.38 7.08
N GLU A 4 47.28 13.42 6.47
CA GLU A 4 46.69 12.50 5.49
C GLU A 4 45.69 11.54 6.16
N ILE A 5 46.03 11.03 7.35
CA ILE A 5 45.16 10.15 8.14
C ILE A 5 43.89 10.91 8.58
N ASP A 6 44.05 12.16 9.01
CA ASP A 6 42.94 13.00 9.43
C ASP A 6 41.99 13.35 8.28
N SER A 7 42.54 13.60 7.09
CA SER A 7 41.75 13.85 5.88
C SER A 7 40.96 12.62 5.44
N LEU A 8 41.55 11.42 5.57
CA LEU A 8 40.91 10.14 5.24
C LEU A 8 39.75 9.83 6.18
N LEU A 9 39.95 10.05 7.49
CA LEU A 9 38.92 9.88 8.51
C LEU A 9 37.72 10.81 8.29
N ARG A 10 37.97 12.08 7.97
CA ARG A 10 36.90 13.04 7.64
C ARG A 10 36.10 12.62 6.41
N LYS A 11 36.77 12.10 5.38
CA LYS A 11 36.13 11.64 4.14
C LYS A 11 35.21 10.44 4.40
N LYS A 12 35.70 9.45 5.16
CA LYS A 12 34.92 8.28 5.60
C LYS A 12 33.73 8.65 6.46
N ALA A 13 33.90 9.60 7.39
CA ALA A 13 32.81 10.09 8.23
C ALA A 13 31.71 10.79 7.40
N LEU A 14 32.10 11.56 6.38
CA LEU A 14 31.19 12.22 5.45
C LEU A 14 30.42 11.23 4.57
N GLU A 15 31.06 10.17 4.09
CA GLU A 15 30.36 9.09 3.36
C GLU A 15 29.33 8.39 4.24
N LEU A 16 29.71 8.02 5.47
CA LEU A 16 28.79 7.39 6.41
C LEU A 16 27.61 8.30 6.77
N ALA A 17 27.86 9.60 6.91
CA ALA A 17 26.80 10.59 7.14
C ALA A 17 25.85 10.69 5.93
N LYS A 18 26.38 10.72 4.70
CA LYS A 18 25.56 10.74 3.48
C LYS A 18 24.70 9.50 3.33
N MET A 19 25.25 8.32 3.62
CA MET A 19 24.49 7.05 3.58
C MET A 19 23.35 7.07 4.61
N ARG A 20 23.61 7.52 5.85
CA ARG A 20 22.56 7.64 6.87
C ARG A 20 21.46 8.62 6.47
N ILE A 21 21.81 9.75 5.85
CA ILE A 21 20.82 10.73 5.38
C ILE A 21 19.99 10.19 4.22
N GLN A 22 20.56 9.36 3.33
CA GLN A 22 19.81 8.68 2.27
C GLN A 22 18.87 7.59 2.80
N GLU A 23 19.30 6.85 3.82
CA GLU A 23 18.45 5.85 4.50
C GLU A 23 17.35 6.52 5.32
N SER A 24 17.64 7.68 5.91
CA SER A 24 16.66 8.53 6.59
C SER A 24 16.06 9.56 5.62
N GLY A 25 15.32 9.09 4.61
CA GLY A 25 14.46 9.96 3.81
C GLY A 25 13.63 10.92 4.71
N PRO A 26 13.13 12.05 4.16
CA PRO A 26 12.47 13.09 4.96
C PRO A 26 11.49 12.42 5.91
N LYS A 27 11.58 12.73 7.21
CA LYS A 27 10.66 12.20 8.24
C LYS A 27 9.24 12.57 7.83
N GLN A 28 8.61 11.71 7.05
CA GLN A 28 7.25 11.90 6.59
C GLN A 28 6.40 11.94 7.86
N LYS A 29 5.59 12.98 8.00
CA LYS A 29 4.60 13.07 9.09
C LYS A 29 3.93 11.71 9.20
N ALA A 30 3.95 11.13 10.40
CA ALA A 30 3.29 9.86 10.64
C ALA A 30 1.82 10.01 10.25
N LEU A 31 1.40 9.32 9.19
CA LEU A 31 0.03 9.38 8.70
C LEU A 31 -0.92 8.88 9.79
N SER A 32 -1.99 9.64 10.01
CA SER A 32 -3.11 9.13 10.81
C SER A 32 -3.71 7.91 10.12
N GLY A 33 -4.35 7.03 10.89
CA GLY A 33 -5.07 5.88 10.32
C GLY A 33 -6.14 6.32 9.32
N ASP A 34 -6.88 7.37 9.67
CA ASP A 34 -7.95 7.90 8.81
C ASP A 34 -7.41 8.52 7.52
N GLU A 35 -6.29 9.25 7.61
CA GLU A 35 -5.62 9.82 6.43
C GLU A 35 -5.16 8.72 5.48
N ALA A 36 -4.57 7.65 6.02
CA ALA A 36 -4.13 6.51 5.22
C ALA A 36 -5.30 5.82 4.51
N ILE A 37 -6.42 5.60 5.22
CA ILE A 37 -7.64 5.02 4.63
C ILE A 37 -8.15 5.90 3.48
N GLN A 38 -8.21 7.22 3.68
CA GLN A 38 -8.69 8.16 2.66
C GLN A 38 -7.78 8.18 1.42
N ILE A 39 -6.46 8.11 1.60
CA ILE A 39 -5.52 8.01 0.48
C ILE A 39 -5.73 6.70 -0.27
N VAL A 40 -5.81 5.57 0.44
CA VAL A 40 -6.00 4.26 -0.18
C VAL A 40 -7.30 4.21 -1.00
N ARG A 41 -8.42 4.75 -0.48
CA ARG A 41 -9.68 4.82 -1.24
C ARG A 41 -9.59 5.63 -2.54
N LYS A 42 -8.69 6.61 -2.62
CA LYS A 42 -8.52 7.45 -3.83
C LYS A 42 -7.65 6.76 -4.88
N ILE A 43 -6.61 6.04 -4.44
CA ILE A 43 -5.64 5.40 -5.34
C ILE A 43 -6.11 4.05 -5.84
N VAL A 44 -6.93 3.33 -5.07
CA VAL A 44 -7.43 2.01 -5.46
C VAL A 44 -8.57 2.17 -6.46
N LYS A 45 -8.42 1.56 -7.64
CA LYS A 45 -9.39 1.59 -8.73
C LYS A 45 -10.04 0.22 -8.90
N GLY A 46 -11.34 0.23 -9.19
CA GLY A 46 -12.11 -0.97 -9.46
C GLY A 46 -13.47 -0.93 -8.79
N GLU A 47 -14.40 -1.72 -9.31
CA GLU A 47 -15.78 -1.75 -8.84
C GLU A 47 -15.88 -2.26 -7.40
N ARG A 48 -14.96 -3.14 -7.00
CA ARG A 48 -14.96 -3.81 -5.69
C ARG A 48 -13.99 -3.20 -4.69
N ALA A 49 -13.30 -2.13 -5.06
CA ALA A 49 -12.30 -1.46 -4.21
C ALA A 49 -12.87 -1.10 -2.83
N SER A 50 -14.04 -0.44 -2.81
CA SER A 50 -14.70 -0.04 -1.57
C SER A 50 -15.08 -1.24 -0.70
N GLU A 51 -15.67 -2.27 -1.29
CA GLU A 51 -16.05 -3.50 -0.56
C GLU A 51 -14.84 -4.18 0.08
N ILE A 52 -13.74 -4.32 -0.68
CA ILE A 52 -12.51 -4.93 -0.17
C ILE A 52 -11.93 -4.11 0.99
N ILE A 53 -11.89 -2.79 0.86
CA ILE A 53 -11.38 -1.88 1.90
C ILE A 53 -12.25 -1.96 3.15
N ASP A 54 -13.57 -1.90 3.01
CA ASP A 54 -14.52 -1.92 4.12
C ASP A 54 -14.46 -3.25 4.88
N ASN A 55 -14.47 -4.37 4.14
CA ASN A 55 -14.38 -5.70 4.73
C ASN A 55 -13.01 -5.94 5.39
N ALA A 56 -11.92 -5.44 4.80
CA ALA A 56 -10.60 -5.51 5.42
C ALA A 56 -10.53 -4.71 6.73
N LEU A 57 -11.10 -3.51 6.79
CA LEU A 57 -11.15 -2.70 8.00
C LEU A 57 -12.05 -3.32 9.07
N SER A 58 -13.17 -3.91 8.67
CA SER A 58 -14.10 -4.58 9.59
C SER A 58 -13.48 -5.83 10.23
N LEU A 59 -12.77 -6.65 9.45
CA LEU A 59 -12.24 -7.94 9.90
C LEU A 59 -10.83 -7.84 10.50
N TYR A 60 -10.00 -6.92 9.99
CA TYR A 60 -8.56 -6.86 10.28
C TYR A 60 -8.11 -5.43 10.61
N SER A 61 -8.90 -4.67 11.37
CA SER A 61 -8.71 -3.23 11.61
C SER A 61 -7.25 -2.79 11.78
N GLN A 62 -6.53 -3.31 12.77
CA GLN A 62 -5.14 -2.91 13.05
C GLN A 62 -4.19 -3.27 11.90
N GLN A 63 -4.29 -4.49 11.36
CA GLN A 63 -3.40 -4.99 10.31
C GLN A 63 -3.67 -4.31 8.96
N ALA A 64 -4.94 -4.11 8.62
CA ALA A 64 -5.39 -3.40 7.44
C ALA A 64 -4.94 -1.93 7.48
N VAL A 65 -5.09 -1.25 8.63
CA VAL A 65 -4.60 0.13 8.78
C VAL A 65 -3.08 0.21 8.63
N ALA A 66 -2.33 -0.76 9.17
CA ALA A 66 -0.87 -0.81 8.99
C ALA A 66 -0.47 -0.97 7.51
N LEU A 67 -1.14 -1.86 6.78
CA LEU A 67 -0.95 -2.01 5.33
C LEU A 67 -1.29 -0.72 4.59
N PHE A 68 -2.42 -0.11 4.92
CA PHE A 68 -2.90 1.11 4.25
C PHE A 68 -1.98 2.30 4.49
N LYS A 69 -1.42 2.43 5.69
CA LYS A 69 -0.35 3.39 5.96
C LYS A 69 0.82 3.18 5.02
N LYS A 70 1.25 1.93 4.83
CA LYS A 70 2.38 1.65 3.95
C LYS A 70 2.08 1.95 2.48
N LEU A 71 0.88 1.62 2.01
CA LEU A 71 0.43 1.94 0.66
C LEU A 71 0.34 3.46 0.44
N ALA A 72 -0.19 4.19 1.43
CA ALA A 72 -0.26 5.65 1.39
C ALA A 72 1.14 6.28 1.38
N GLU A 73 2.08 5.80 2.18
CA GLU A 73 3.49 6.24 2.13
C GLU A 73 4.10 6.04 0.74
N LEU A 74 3.93 4.85 0.15
CA LEU A 74 4.46 4.54 -1.19
C LEU A 74 3.84 5.42 -2.26
N HIS A 75 2.56 5.78 -2.12
CA HIS A 75 1.89 6.72 -3.01
C HIS A 75 2.47 8.14 -2.87
N LEU A 76 2.64 8.62 -1.63
CA LEU A 76 3.22 9.94 -1.36
C LEU A 76 4.69 10.05 -1.80
N GLN A 77 5.41 8.94 -1.81
CA GLN A 77 6.78 8.84 -2.35
C GLN A 77 6.80 8.81 -3.89
N GLY A 78 5.65 8.71 -4.55
CA GLY A 78 5.54 8.62 -6.00
C GLY A 78 5.89 7.25 -6.57
N VAL A 79 6.07 6.22 -5.72
CA VAL A 79 6.37 4.85 -6.14
C VAL A 79 5.15 4.20 -6.78
N ILE A 80 3.96 4.45 -6.21
CA ILE A 80 2.68 3.93 -6.70
C ILE A 80 1.79 5.11 -7.09
N LYS A 81 1.29 5.13 -8.32
CA LYS A 81 0.29 6.13 -8.74
C LYS A 81 -1.13 5.68 -8.43
N GLU A 82 -1.46 4.48 -8.87
CA GLU A 82 -2.78 3.85 -8.71
C GLU A 82 -2.57 2.36 -8.41
N LEU A 83 -3.59 1.73 -7.84
CA LEU A 83 -3.60 0.31 -7.50
C LEU A 83 -4.93 -0.30 -7.96
N ALA A 84 -4.95 -1.46 -8.60
CA ALA A 84 -6.21 -2.12 -8.93
C ALA A 84 -6.79 -2.85 -7.70
N ASP A 85 -8.11 -3.00 -7.66
CA ASP A 85 -8.83 -3.69 -6.57
C ASP A 85 -8.37 -5.15 -6.38
N TYR A 86 -8.09 -5.87 -7.47
CA TYR A 86 -7.53 -7.22 -7.42
C TYR A 86 -6.11 -7.25 -6.83
N GLU A 87 -5.29 -6.21 -7.05
CA GLU A 87 -3.93 -6.15 -6.48
C GLU A 87 -4.00 -5.95 -4.98
N LEU A 88 -4.87 -5.04 -4.51
CA LEU A 88 -5.13 -4.87 -3.09
C LEU A 88 -5.60 -6.18 -2.44
N TYR A 89 -6.53 -6.87 -3.10
CA TYR A 89 -7.02 -8.17 -2.64
C TYR A 89 -5.89 -9.20 -2.54
N GLN A 90 -5.01 -9.29 -3.54
CA GLN A 90 -3.87 -10.20 -3.52
C GLN A 90 -2.87 -9.86 -2.40
N MET A 91 -2.63 -8.58 -2.12
CA MET A 91 -1.76 -8.17 -1.01
C MET A 91 -2.34 -8.60 0.34
N LEU A 92 -3.64 -8.38 0.55
CA LEU A 92 -4.34 -8.82 1.75
C LEU A 92 -4.25 -10.34 1.91
N LEU A 93 -4.49 -11.08 0.83
CA LEU A 93 -4.41 -12.54 0.83
C LEU A 93 -3.00 -13.05 1.16
N ARG A 94 -1.95 -12.44 0.61
CA ARG A 94 -0.54 -12.79 0.89
C ARG A 94 -0.15 -12.52 2.34
N LEU A 95 -0.80 -11.57 2.98
CA LEU A 95 -0.66 -11.29 4.42
C LEU A 95 -1.52 -12.21 5.30
N GLY A 96 -2.22 -13.17 4.70
CA GLY A 96 -3.13 -14.08 5.40
C GLY A 96 -4.51 -13.49 5.70
N MET A 97 -4.79 -12.27 5.27
CA MET A 97 -6.08 -11.61 5.46
C MET A 97 -7.04 -12.02 4.35
N ARG A 98 -7.86 -13.03 4.62
CA ARG A 98 -8.94 -13.44 3.71
C ARG A 98 -10.12 -12.49 3.89
N VAL A 99 -10.37 -11.68 2.86
CA VAL A 99 -11.45 -10.71 2.83
C VAL A 99 -12.57 -11.30 1.97
N PRO A 100 -13.77 -11.54 2.51
CA PRO A 100 -14.87 -12.04 1.69
C PRO A 100 -15.27 -10.95 0.70
N VAL A 101 -15.49 -11.33 -0.55
CA VAL A 101 -15.99 -10.46 -1.61
C VAL A 101 -17.18 -11.15 -2.23
N LYS A 102 -18.31 -10.45 -2.37
CA LYS A 102 -19.52 -11.03 -2.99
C LYS A 102 -19.17 -11.49 -4.40
N THR A 103 -19.31 -12.81 -4.62
CA THR A 103 -19.02 -13.41 -5.92
C THR A 103 -20.25 -13.28 -6.81
N GLU A 104 -20.27 -12.30 -7.70
CA GLU A 104 -21.25 -12.27 -8.79
C GLU A 104 -20.79 -13.20 -9.92
N ILE A 105 -21.57 -14.25 -10.19
CA ILE A 105 -21.37 -15.12 -11.35
C ILE A 105 -22.20 -14.55 -12.49
N LYS A 106 -21.53 -13.98 -13.51
CA LYS A 106 -22.17 -13.58 -14.77
C LYS A 106 -22.07 -14.74 -15.76
N ILE A 107 -23.20 -15.34 -16.12
CA ILE A 107 -23.25 -16.38 -17.16
C ILE A 107 -23.60 -15.69 -18.48
N VAL A 108 -22.69 -15.74 -19.45
CA VAL A 108 -22.94 -15.28 -20.82
C VAL A 108 -23.38 -16.47 -21.65
N ARG A 109 -24.65 -16.50 -22.05
CA ARG A 109 -25.19 -17.52 -22.96
C ARG A 109 -25.88 -16.82 -24.14
N HIS A 110 -25.44 -17.10 -25.35
CA HIS A 110 -25.99 -16.53 -26.60
C HIS A 110 -26.07 -14.99 -26.63
N GLY A 111 -25.05 -14.30 -26.12
CA GLY A 111 -24.97 -12.83 -26.15
C GLY A 111 -25.93 -12.10 -25.19
N ARG A 112 -26.58 -12.83 -24.26
CA ARG A 112 -27.36 -12.25 -23.17
C ARG A 112 -26.66 -12.51 -21.84
N GLU A 113 -26.54 -11.45 -21.04
CA GLU A 113 -25.96 -11.51 -19.69
C GLU A 113 -27.04 -11.96 -18.70
N TYR A 114 -26.78 -13.07 -17.98
CA TYR A 114 -27.63 -13.53 -16.89
C TYR A 114 -26.86 -13.45 -15.57
N LYS A 115 -27.45 -12.78 -14.57
CA LYS A 115 -26.95 -12.79 -13.19
C LYS A 115 -27.49 -14.03 -12.48
N LEU A 116 -26.60 -14.85 -11.91
CA LEU A 116 -27.02 -15.99 -11.11
C LEU A 116 -27.47 -15.50 -9.73
N GLY A 117 -28.76 -15.61 -9.41
CA GLY A 117 -29.32 -15.25 -8.08
C GLY A 117 -30.64 -14.48 -8.08
N GLU A 118 -31.19 -14.11 -9.24
CA GLU A 118 -32.56 -13.61 -9.35
C GLU A 118 -33.50 -14.81 -9.62
N SER A 119 -34.23 -15.24 -8.58
CA SER A 119 -35.38 -16.13 -8.66
C SER A 119 -36.49 -15.57 -7.78
#